data_AF-A0A923LSV8-F1
#
_entry.id   AF-A0A923LSV8-F1
#
_cell.length_a   1.000
_cell.length_b   1.000
_cell.length_c   1.000
_cell.angle_alpha   90.00
_cell.angle_beta   90.00
_cell.angle_gamma   90.00
#
_symmetry.space_group_name_H-M   'P 1'
#
loop_
_entity.id
_entity.type
_entity.pdbx_description
1 polymer ?
#
loop_
_entity_poly.entity_id
_entity_poly.type
_entity_poly.pdbx_seq_one_letter_code
_entity_poly.pdbx_strand_id
1 'polypeptide(L)'
;INKPDGYLKGSLSDTEDVDYYEFNITEYRALSFAKDTYNKDITITLDHIPEGCDYEMVLYDEEGNQVGIGKENGNGGLSITIPNWNSDNRGYTVKVQAKNGSTVNPDAEYHLSFQTTQADKSHGAYQEMAEVQKYEGTVRKQMQEGLTDTEEMRAIKEIRQKYKAYYTEQMEKLHQKQAEDVMQGGAVPDDEQIHNLLEKKAAGGELTEQENALLNIFCTAAELDRANASAKMNTTVKDRISADLQEAGIDISDSTFSIKIGADGQVSVDGIQDHAMK
;
A
#
# COMPACT_ATOMS: atom_id res chain seq x y z
N ILE A 1 20.24 -3.71 -5.67
CA ILE A 1 19.53 -5.01 -5.52
C ILE A 1 20.44 -6.24 -5.75
N ASN A 2 21.64 -6.15 -6.37
CA ASN A 2 22.61 -7.28 -6.39
C ASN A 2 23.97 -6.90 -5.77
N LYS A 3 24.00 -6.74 -4.43
CA LYS A 3 25.22 -6.87 -3.63
C LYS A 3 24.91 -7.90 -2.54
N PRO A 4 25.74 -8.94 -2.33
CA PRO A 4 25.49 -9.98 -1.32
C PRO A 4 25.22 -9.42 0.08
N ASP A 5 25.78 -8.24 0.38
CA ASP A 5 25.71 -7.57 1.69
C ASP A 5 25.06 -6.18 1.60
N GLY A 6 24.31 -5.89 0.52
CA GLY A 6 23.71 -4.58 0.29
C GLY A 6 22.35 -4.44 0.96
N TYR A 7 22.25 -3.57 1.96
CA TYR A 7 20.99 -3.21 2.62
C TYR A 7 20.86 -1.68 2.75
N LEU A 8 19.63 -1.23 2.89
CA LEU A 8 19.30 0.12 3.36
C LEU A 8 19.20 0.08 4.89
N LYS A 9 19.65 1.14 5.54
CA LYS A 9 19.47 1.34 6.98
C LYS A 9 18.28 2.27 7.19
N GLY A 10 17.41 1.93 8.13
CA GLY A 10 16.31 2.77 8.57
C GLY A 10 16.17 2.73 10.09
N SER A 11 15.43 3.67 10.65
CA SER A 11 15.18 3.78 12.09
C SER A 11 13.88 4.54 12.29
N LEU A 12 12.98 4.04 13.14
CA LEU A 12 11.75 4.74 13.48
C LEU A 12 11.99 5.66 14.67
N SER A 13 11.77 6.97 14.51
CA SER A 13 12.05 7.98 15.53
C SER A 13 11.05 7.97 16.69
N ASP A 14 9.81 7.56 16.41
CA ASP A 14 8.72 7.43 17.38
C ASP A 14 7.67 6.43 16.84
N THR A 15 6.61 6.18 17.60
CA THR A 15 5.55 5.21 17.24
C THR A 15 4.65 5.68 16.10
N GLU A 16 4.68 6.97 15.74
CA GLU A 16 3.97 7.53 14.58
C GLU A 16 4.85 7.60 13.34
N ASP A 17 6.16 7.31 13.46
CA ASP A 17 7.10 7.36 12.35
C ASP A 17 6.88 6.21 11.35
N VAL A 18 6.98 6.56 10.07
CA VAL A 18 6.71 5.68 8.94
C VAL A 18 7.75 5.92 7.87
N ASP A 19 8.48 4.86 7.53
CA ASP A 19 9.45 4.87 6.45
C ASP A 19 8.85 4.31 5.16
N TYR A 20 9.06 5.03 4.06
CA TYR A 20 8.66 4.62 2.71
C TYR A 20 9.87 4.46 1.79
N TYR A 21 9.95 3.31 1.12
CA TYR A 21 11.00 2.97 0.16
C TYR A 21 10.40 2.64 -1.20
N GLU A 22 10.54 3.56 -2.15
CA GLU A 22 10.14 3.35 -3.55
C GLU A 22 11.30 2.77 -4.37
N PHE A 23 11.01 1.80 -5.24
CA PHE A 23 12.00 1.23 -6.14
C PHE A 23 11.37 0.71 -7.43
N ASN A 24 12.20 0.55 -8.46
CA ASN A 24 11.80 0.07 -9.78
C ASN A 24 12.39 -1.32 -10.09
N ILE A 25 11.58 -2.21 -10.66
CA ILE A 25 11.94 -3.61 -10.93
C ILE A 25 12.12 -3.93 -12.42
N THR A 26 12.01 -2.93 -13.31
CA THR A 26 12.05 -3.11 -14.78
C THR A 26 13.29 -3.90 -15.20
N GLU A 27 14.45 -3.59 -14.62
CA GLU A 27 15.72 -4.24 -14.96
C GLU A 27 15.75 -5.74 -14.61
N TYR A 28 14.95 -6.17 -13.64
CA TYR A 28 14.91 -7.55 -13.14
C TYR A 28 13.79 -8.38 -13.81
N ARG A 29 12.74 -7.72 -14.29
CA ARG A 29 11.57 -8.38 -14.92
C ARG A 29 11.54 -8.33 -16.45
N ALA A 30 11.97 -7.23 -17.08
CA ALA A 30 11.60 -6.95 -18.48
C ALA A 30 12.79 -6.80 -19.46
N LEU A 31 14.05 -6.77 -19.01
CA LEU A 31 15.19 -6.58 -19.91
C LEU A 31 15.65 -7.91 -20.55
N SER A 32 15.20 -8.21 -21.78
CA SER A 32 15.69 -9.29 -22.66
C SER A 32 15.28 -10.73 -22.30
N PHE A 33 14.10 -11.13 -22.79
CA PHE A 33 13.63 -12.53 -22.73
C PHE A 33 14.50 -13.52 -23.54
N ALA A 34 15.21 -13.03 -24.56
CA ALA A 34 16.03 -13.86 -25.46
C ALA A 34 17.17 -14.62 -24.78
N LYS A 35 17.53 -14.26 -23.53
CA LYS A 35 18.63 -14.87 -22.80
C LYS A 35 18.20 -15.70 -21.59
N ASP A 36 16.90 -15.91 -21.34
CA ASP A 36 16.36 -16.69 -20.20
C ASP A 36 16.94 -16.29 -18.81
N THR A 37 17.56 -15.10 -18.74
CA THR A 37 18.35 -14.62 -17.59
C THR A 37 17.60 -13.53 -16.82
N TYR A 38 16.38 -13.24 -17.24
CA TYR A 38 15.55 -12.13 -16.82
C TYR A 38 14.12 -12.64 -16.59
N ASN A 39 13.33 -11.91 -15.80
CA ASN A 39 12.27 -12.44 -14.93
C ASN A 39 12.85 -13.11 -13.68
N LYS A 40 13.22 -12.28 -12.70
CA LYS A 40 13.71 -12.69 -11.39
C LYS A 40 12.66 -12.45 -10.32
N ASP A 41 12.43 -13.43 -9.46
CA ASP A 41 11.66 -13.17 -8.23
C ASP A 41 12.50 -12.31 -7.30
N ILE A 42 11.82 -11.34 -6.69
CA ILE A 42 12.43 -10.33 -5.85
C ILE A 42 11.84 -10.51 -4.47
N THR A 43 12.68 -10.85 -3.51
CA THR A 43 12.30 -10.95 -2.10
C THR A 43 12.91 -9.81 -1.33
N ILE A 44 12.06 -9.13 -0.58
CA ILE A 44 12.38 -8.02 0.31
C ILE A 44 12.45 -8.59 1.72
N THR A 45 13.52 -8.30 2.44
CA THR A 45 13.70 -8.74 3.83
C THR A 45 13.92 -7.54 4.72
N LEU A 46 13.12 -7.45 5.77
CA LEU A 46 13.33 -6.57 6.91
C LEU A 46 13.98 -7.40 8.02
N ASP A 47 15.18 -7.02 8.46
CA ASP A 47 15.88 -7.69 9.54
C ASP A 47 16.54 -6.68 10.48
N HIS A 48 17.19 -7.18 11.55
CA HIS A 48 17.71 -6.36 12.63
C HIS A 48 16.64 -5.45 13.27
N ILE A 49 15.39 -5.92 13.34
CA ILE A 49 14.35 -5.25 14.13
C ILE A 49 14.84 -5.18 15.59
N PRO A 50 14.84 -4.00 16.22
CA PRO A 50 15.38 -3.85 17.58
C PRO A 50 14.67 -4.75 18.58
N GLU A 51 15.40 -5.27 19.58
CA GLU A 51 14.83 -6.15 20.60
C GLU A 51 13.68 -5.46 21.34
N GLY A 52 12.54 -6.15 21.48
CA GLY A 52 11.32 -5.62 22.11
C GLY A 52 10.44 -4.76 21.19
N CYS A 53 10.85 -4.53 19.94
CA CYS A 53 10.04 -3.87 18.93
C CYS A 53 9.33 -4.90 18.03
N ASP A 54 8.11 -4.57 17.61
CA ASP A 54 7.30 -5.30 16.64
C ASP A 54 6.98 -4.36 15.48
N TYR A 55 7.68 -4.54 14.36
CA TYR A 55 7.52 -3.71 13.16
C TYR A 55 6.73 -4.48 12.11
N GLU A 56 5.97 -3.75 11.30
CA GLU A 56 5.26 -4.30 10.16
C GLU A 56 5.83 -3.77 8.83
N MET A 57 5.71 -4.59 7.79
CA MET A 57 6.16 -4.27 6.44
C MET A 57 5.00 -4.52 5.47
N VAL A 58 4.65 -3.51 4.67
CA VAL A 58 3.58 -3.61 3.66
C VAL A 58 4.14 -3.19 2.30
N LEU A 59 3.80 -3.95 1.27
CA LEU A 59 4.19 -3.68 -0.12
C LEU A 59 3.00 -3.13 -0.89
N TYR A 60 3.21 -2.00 -1.56
CA TYR A 60 2.25 -1.33 -2.42
C TYR A 60 2.73 -1.31 -3.87
N ASP A 61 1.79 -1.36 -4.81
CA ASP A 61 2.07 -1.12 -6.24
C ASP A 61 2.06 0.37 -6.61
N GLU A 62 2.24 0.70 -7.90
CA GLU A 62 2.28 2.08 -8.40
C GLU A 62 0.98 2.87 -8.17
N GLU A 63 -0.16 2.17 -8.05
CA GLU A 63 -1.46 2.79 -7.76
C GLU A 63 -1.70 2.94 -6.25
N GLY A 64 -0.77 2.45 -5.42
CA GLY A 64 -0.84 2.49 -3.97
C GLY A 64 -1.69 1.37 -3.36
N ASN A 65 -2.07 0.37 -4.14
CA ASN A 65 -2.82 -0.80 -3.65
C ASN A 65 -1.89 -1.73 -2.89
N GLN A 66 -2.37 -2.32 -1.79
CA GLN A 66 -1.61 -3.33 -1.06
C GLN A 66 -1.47 -4.60 -1.91
N VAL A 67 -0.26 -5.12 -2.01
CA VAL A 67 0.05 -6.33 -2.82
C VAL A 67 1.01 -7.30 -2.11
N GLY A 68 1.35 -7.03 -0.86
CA GLY A 68 2.07 -7.96 0.03
C GLY A 68 2.10 -7.46 1.47
N ILE A 69 2.05 -8.38 2.44
CA ILE A 69 2.30 -8.10 3.87
C ILE A 69 3.47 -8.98 4.32
N GLY A 70 4.38 -8.38 5.10
CA GLY A 70 5.55 -9.02 5.67
C GLY A 70 5.17 -10.22 6.53
N LYS A 71 5.82 -11.35 6.25
CA LYS A 71 5.68 -12.56 7.05
C LYS A 71 6.97 -12.87 7.78
N GLU A 72 6.86 -13.36 9.01
CA GLU A 72 8.01 -13.83 9.78
C GLU A 72 8.87 -14.80 8.95
N ASN A 73 10.17 -14.52 8.91
CA ASN A 73 11.13 -15.29 8.11
C ASN A 73 11.91 -16.34 8.93
N GLY A 74 11.57 -16.50 10.22
CA GLY A 74 12.24 -17.42 11.15
C GLY A 74 13.56 -16.93 11.74
N ASN A 75 14.07 -15.78 11.29
CA ASN A 75 15.32 -15.15 11.77
C ASN A 75 15.07 -13.88 12.61
N GLY A 76 13.86 -13.70 13.13
CA GLY A 76 13.46 -12.49 13.85
C GLY A 76 13.18 -11.27 12.95
N GLY A 77 12.98 -11.49 11.65
CA GLY A 77 12.63 -10.44 10.69
C GLY A 77 11.41 -10.81 9.84
N LEU A 78 11.08 -9.94 8.89
CA LEU A 78 9.97 -10.11 7.95
C LEU A 78 10.49 -10.30 6.52
N SER A 79 9.69 -10.97 5.70
CA SER A 79 9.94 -11.12 4.27
C SER A 79 8.68 -10.99 3.43
N ILE A 80 8.81 -10.42 2.22
CA ILE A 80 7.77 -10.33 1.20
C ILE A 80 8.38 -10.62 -0.16
N THR A 81 7.73 -11.45 -0.97
CA THR A 81 8.10 -11.62 -2.39
C THR A 81 7.20 -10.74 -3.25
N ILE A 82 7.80 -9.91 -4.09
CA ILE A 82 7.07 -9.03 -5.01
C ILE A 82 6.27 -9.89 -5.99
N PRO A 83 4.97 -9.60 -6.16
CA PRO A 83 4.12 -10.30 -7.12
C PRO A 83 4.72 -10.36 -8.52
N ASN A 84 4.55 -11.50 -9.16
CA ASN A 84 5.00 -11.76 -10.53
C ASN A 84 3.80 -12.05 -11.45
N TRP A 85 2.75 -11.24 -11.32
CA TRP A 85 1.46 -11.48 -11.99
C TRP A 85 1.40 -10.90 -13.40
N ASN A 86 2.05 -9.76 -13.65
CA ASN A 86 2.15 -9.12 -14.96
C ASN A 86 3.53 -8.46 -15.13
N SER A 87 3.78 -7.94 -16.33
CA SER A 87 5.02 -7.26 -16.69
C SER A 87 4.88 -5.73 -16.81
N ASP A 88 3.65 -5.22 -16.71
CA ASP A 88 3.36 -3.79 -16.86
C ASP A 88 3.69 -2.99 -15.59
N ASN A 89 3.57 -3.58 -14.39
CA ASN A 89 3.89 -2.92 -13.13
C ASN A 89 5.41 -2.88 -12.90
N ARG A 90 5.95 -1.68 -12.64
CA ARG A 90 7.41 -1.46 -12.60
C ARG A 90 7.88 -0.88 -11.29
N GLY A 91 7.08 -0.05 -10.64
CA GLY A 91 7.33 0.60 -9.38
C GLY A 91 6.59 -0.10 -8.25
N TYR A 92 7.25 -0.15 -7.10
CA TYR A 92 6.67 -0.63 -5.86
C TYR A 92 7.18 0.22 -4.71
N THR A 93 6.37 0.32 -3.67
CA THR A 93 6.70 1.04 -2.45
C THR A 93 6.59 0.09 -1.28
N VAL A 94 7.64 0.00 -0.47
CA VAL A 94 7.59 -0.68 0.84
C VAL A 94 7.36 0.36 1.91
N LYS A 95 6.39 0.11 2.77
CA LYS A 95 6.14 0.84 4.01
C LYS A 95 6.65 0.03 5.18
N VAL A 96 7.41 0.66 6.07
CA VAL A 96 7.84 0.10 7.36
C VAL A 96 7.36 1.02 8.47
N GLN A 97 6.69 0.46 9.47
CA GLN A 97 6.24 1.19 10.65
C GLN A 97 6.17 0.26 11.86
N ALA A 98 6.06 0.85 13.06
CA ALA A 98 5.78 0.08 14.26
C ALA A 98 4.34 -0.48 14.18
N LYS A 99 4.13 -1.71 14.59
CA LYS A 99 2.79 -2.24 14.76
C LYS A 99 2.07 -1.45 15.85
N ASN A 100 0.76 -1.26 15.74
CA ASN A 100 -0.01 -0.52 16.74
C ASN A 100 0.23 -1.06 18.16
N GLY A 101 0.61 -0.16 19.07
CA GLY A 101 0.93 -0.49 20.45
C GLY A 101 2.34 -1.02 20.69
N SER A 102 3.14 -1.22 19.64
CA SER A 102 4.56 -1.57 19.77
C SER A 102 5.39 -0.39 20.27
N THR A 103 6.48 -0.70 20.96
CA THR A 103 7.54 0.26 21.23
C THR A 103 8.44 0.45 20.00
N VAL A 104 9.22 1.54 20.00
CA VAL A 104 10.29 1.80 19.03
C VAL A 104 11.60 2.08 19.75
N ASN A 105 12.72 1.85 19.07
CA ASN A 105 14.05 2.23 19.54
C ASN A 105 14.70 3.19 18.54
N PRO A 106 14.66 4.51 18.80
CA PRO A 106 15.18 5.53 17.88
C PRO A 106 16.69 5.48 17.67
N ASP A 107 17.43 4.85 18.59
CA ASP A 107 18.89 4.72 18.52
C ASP A 107 19.33 3.45 17.77
N ALA A 108 18.40 2.59 17.36
CA ALA A 108 18.68 1.34 16.68
C ALA A 108 18.21 1.35 15.23
N GLU A 109 19.07 0.84 14.35
CA GLU A 109 18.79 0.72 12.92
C GLU A 109 18.25 -0.68 12.61
N TYR A 110 17.20 -0.74 11.79
CA TYR A 110 16.83 -1.95 11.07
C TYR A 110 17.48 -1.96 9.68
N HIS A 111 17.48 -3.12 9.03
CA HIS A 111 17.96 -3.25 7.65
C HIS A 111 16.85 -3.71 6.69
N LEU A 112 16.80 -3.08 5.52
CA LEU A 112 15.95 -3.49 4.42
C LEU A 112 16.81 -3.96 3.24
N SER A 113 16.69 -5.23 2.87
CA SER A 113 17.49 -5.85 1.82
C SER A 113 16.63 -6.47 0.73
N PHE A 114 17.23 -6.64 -0.45
CA PHE A 114 16.57 -7.16 -1.64
C PHE A 114 17.39 -8.29 -2.22
N GLN A 115 16.75 -9.42 -2.48
CA GLN A 115 17.37 -10.60 -3.07
C GLN A 115 16.65 -10.99 -4.35
N THR A 116 17.41 -11.47 -5.33
CA THR A 116 16.85 -11.92 -6.61
C THR A 116 17.16 -13.38 -6.86
N THR A 117 16.16 -14.13 -7.31
CA THR A 117 16.29 -15.53 -7.71
C THR A 117 15.66 -15.72 -9.08
N GLN A 118 16.03 -16.78 -9.80
CA GLN A 118 15.39 -17.06 -11.08
C GLN A 118 13.92 -17.44 -10.83
N ALA A 119 13.00 -16.71 -11.46
CA ALA A 119 11.57 -17.00 -11.34
C ALA A 119 11.16 -18.18 -12.20
N ASP A 120 10.09 -18.87 -11.80
CA ASP A 120 9.45 -19.91 -12.60
C ASP A 120 8.83 -19.34 -13.89
N LYS A 121 8.79 -20.16 -14.94
CA LYS A 121 8.17 -19.80 -16.24
C LYS A 121 6.64 -19.81 -16.18
N SER A 122 6.04 -20.31 -15.10
CA SER A 122 4.60 -20.30 -14.86
C SER A 122 4.06 -18.94 -14.42
N HIS A 123 4.93 -18.00 -14.04
CA HIS A 123 4.49 -16.68 -13.58
C HIS A 123 3.88 -15.84 -14.72
N GLY A 124 2.89 -15.04 -14.37
CA GLY A 124 2.11 -14.27 -15.35
C GLY A 124 2.96 -13.29 -16.16
N ALA A 125 3.94 -12.61 -15.53
CA ALA A 125 4.85 -11.72 -16.28
C ALA A 125 5.67 -12.46 -17.34
N TYR A 126 6.09 -13.69 -17.07
CA TYR A 126 6.80 -14.52 -18.05
C TYR A 126 5.87 -14.93 -19.19
N GLN A 127 4.68 -15.42 -18.84
CA GLN A 127 3.69 -15.88 -19.82
C GLN A 127 3.24 -14.73 -20.73
N GLU A 128 3.01 -13.54 -20.18
CA GLU A 128 2.70 -12.32 -20.92
C GLU A 128 3.79 -12.01 -21.94
N MET A 129 5.04 -11.92 -21.49
CA MET A 129 6.17 -11.59 -22.35
C MET A 129 6.40 -12.65 -23.43
N ALA A 130 6.19 -13.94 -23.12
CA ALA A 130 6.25 -15.02 -24.10
C ALA A 130 5.17 -14.89 -25.19
N GLU A 131 3.97 -14.43 -24.83
CA GLU A 131 2.89 -14.17 -25.79
C GLU A 131 3.19 -12.93 -26.64
N VAL A 132 3.64 -11.82 -26.03
CA VAL A 132 3.98 -10.56 -26.73
C VAL A 132 5.11 -10.74 -27.74
N GLN A 133 6.12 -11.54 -27.42
CA GLN A 133 7.27 -11.80 -28.30
C GLN A 133 6.91 -12.41 -29.65
N LYS A 134 5.80 -13.15 -29.74
CA LYS A 134 5.33 -13.71 -31.01
C LYS A 134 5.05 -12.62 -32.05
N TYR A 135 4.75 -11.41 -31.60
CA TYR A 135 4.36 -10.26 -32.43
C TYR A 135 5.43 -9.16 -32.47
N GLU A 136 6.34 -9.11 -31.50
CA GLU A 136 7.26 -7.99 -31.30
C GLU A 136 8.14 -7.68 -32.53
N GLY A 137 8.67 -8.71 -33.20
CA GLY A 137 9.48 -8.53 -34.40
C GLY A 137 8.73 -7.87 -35.56
N THR A 138 7.49 -8.33 -35.80
CA THR A 138 6.61 -7.79 -36.84
C THR A 138 6.18 -6.37 -36.51
N VAL A 139 5.77 -6.12 -35.27
CA VAL A 139 5.35 -4.79 -34.80
C VAL A 139 6.48 -3.78 -34.90
N ARG A 140 7.72 -4.15 -34.51
CA ARG A 140 8.89 -3.27 -34.66
C ARG A 140 9.11 -2.83 -36.11
N LYS A 141 8.95 -3.75 -37.08
CA LYS A 141 9.05 -3.43 -38.51
C LYS A 141 7.93 -2.51 -38.98
N GLN A 142 6.68 -2.82 -38.61
CA GLN A 142 5.51 -2.01 -38.95
C GLN A 142 5.63 -0.58 -38.41
N MET A 143 6.13 -0.41 -37.18
CA MET A 143 6.38 0.92 -36.60
C MET A 143 7.44 1.71 -37.37
N GLN A 144 8.51 1.07 -37.85
CA GLN A 144 9.51 1.73 -38.70
C GLN A 144 8.93 2.18 -40.04
N GLU A 145 7.93 1.46 -40.55
CA GLU A 145 7.19 1.79 -41.77
C GLU A 145 6.06 2.82 -41.53
N GLY A 146 5.89 3.31 -40.30
CA GLY A 146 4.85 4.29 -39.93
C GLY A 146 3.44 3.71 -39.89
N LEU A 147 3.29 2.38 -39.94
CA LEU A 147 2.00 1.71 -39.82
C LEU A 147 1.53 1.79 -38.37
N THR A 148 0.28 2.22 -38.20
CA THR A 148 -0.40 2.26 -36.91
C THR A 148 -1.63 1.37 -36.96
N ASP A 149 -1.98 0.76 -35.82
CA ASP A 149 -3.21 -0.02 -35.65
C ASP A 149 -3.32 -1.29 -36.53
N THR A 150 -2.22 -2.05 -36.59
CA THR A 150 -2.17 -3.37 -37.23
C THR A 150 -2.79 -4.47 -36.35
N GLU A 151 -3.11 -5.61 -36.94
CA GLU A 151 -3.64 -6.78 -36.20
C GLU A 151 -2.67 -7.22 -35.09
N GLU A 152 -1.36 -7.22 -35.34
CA GLU A 152 -0.36 -7.59 -34.34
C GLU A 152 -0.27 -6.58 -33.19
N MET A 153 -0.43 -5.28 -33.47
CA MET A 153 -0.52 -4.26 -32.42
C MET A 153 -1.78 -4.43 -31.57
N ARG A 154 -2.93 -4.78 -32.19
CA ARG A 154 -4.16 -5.09 -31.45
C ARG A 154 -4.00 -6.34 -30.60
N ALA A 155 -3.38 -7.40 -31.13
CA ALA A 155 -3.09 -8.62 -30.38
C ALA A 155 -2.21 -8.35 -29.14
N ILE A 156 -1.17 -7.51 -29.26
CA ILE A 156 -0.36 -7.11 -28.09
C ILE A 156 -1.20 -6.35 -27.05
N LYS A 157 -2.10 -5.46 -27.48
CA LYS A 157 -2.99 -4.72 -26.56
C LYS A 157 -3.94 -5.68 -25.82
N GLU A 158 -4.52 -6.65 -26.53
CA GLU A 158 -5.40 -7.67 -25.93
C GLU A 158 -4.65 -8.54 -24.92
N ILE A 159 -3.41 -8.93 -25.22
CA ILE A 159 -2.55 -9.67 -24.28
C ILE A 159 -2.32 -8.83 -23.01
N ARG A 160 -1.93 -7.56 -23.13
CA ARG A 160 -1.73 -6.69 -21.96
C ARG A 160 -3.00 -6.50 -21.14
N GLN A 161 -4.15 -6.33 -21.80
CA GLN A 161 -5.45 -6.22 -21.12
C GLN A 161 -5.79 -7.51 -20.35
N LYS A 162 -5.52 -8.69 -20.93
CA LYS A 162 -5.68 -9.98 -20.26
C LYS A 162 -4.83 -10.06 -18.99
N TYR A 163 -3.55 -9.68 -19.04
CA TYR A 163 -2.67 -9.74 -17.87
C TYR A 163 -2.93 -8.62 -16.85
N LYS A 164 -3.49 -7.47 -17.27
CA LYS A 164 -4.03 -6.47 -16.36
C LYS A 164 -5.22 -7.01 -15.58
N ALA A 165 -6.19 -7.66 -16.24
CA ALA A 165 -7.32 -8.29 -15.56
C ALA A 165 -6.87 -9.43 -14.62
N TYR A 166 -5.89 -10.24 -15.06
CA TYR A 166 -5.28 -11.26 -14.21
C TYR A 166 -4.63 -10.66 -12.96
N TYR A 167 -3.93 -9.53 -13.08
CA TYR A 167 -3.34 -8.83 -11.93
C TYR A 167 -4.40 -8.44 -10.90
N THR A 168 -5.50 -7.81 -11.33
CA THR A 168 -6.63 -7.44 -10.46
C THR A 168 -7.21 -8.68 -9.77
N GLU A 169 -7.45 -9.77 -10.51
CA GLU A 169 -7.97 -11.02 -9.94
C GLU A 169 -7.03 -11.63 -8.89
N GLN A 170 -5.70 -11.58 -9.10
CA GLN A 170 -4.74 -12.08 -8.11
C GLN A 170 -4.68 -11.20 -6.86
N MET A 171 -4.80 -9.88 -7.02
CA MET A 171 -4.86 -8.93 -5.91
C MET A 171 -6.12 -9.14 -5.07
N GLU A 172 -7.29 -9.24 -5.69
CA GLU A 172 -8.55 -9.53 -4.97
C GLU A 172 -8.47 -10.86 -4.21
N LYS A 173 -7.89 -11.91 -4.80
CA LYS A 173 -7.66 -13.19 -4.12
C LYS A 173 -6.69 -13.06 -2.95
N LEU A 174 -5.65 -12.23 -3.09
CA LEU A 174 -4.72 -11.95 -2.01
C LEU A 174 -5.45 -11.26 -0.85
N HIS A 175 -6.19 -10.20 -1.13
CA HIS A 175 -6.95 -9.44 -0.12
C HIS A 175 -7.98 -10.31 0.58
N GLN A 176 -8.77 -11.07 -0.17
CA GLN A 176 -9.75 -12.01 0.37
C GLN A 176 -9.10 -12.99 1.35
N LYS A 177 -7.98 -13.61 0.95
CA LYS A 177 -7.28 -14.57 1.80
C LYS A 177 -6.70 -13.92 3.06
N GLN A 178 -6.09 -12.75 2.93
CA GLN A 178 -5.54 -12.02 4.07
C GLN A 178 -6.64 -11.59 5.04
N ALA A 179 -7.79 -11.15 4.52
CA ALA A 179 -8.94 -10.78 5.34
C ALA A 179 -9.54 -12.00 6.05
N GLU A 180 -9.67 -13.15 5.38
CA GLU A 180 -10.12 -14.40 6.00
C GLU A 180 -9.23 -14.81 7.19
N ASP A 181 -7.90 -14.70 7.03
CA ASP A 181 -6.94 -14.98 8.09
C ASP A 181 -7.12 -14.02 9.28
N VAL A 182 -7.37 -12.73 9.01
CA VAL A 182 -7.64 -11.70 10.04
C VAL A 182 -8.99 -11.93 10.73
N MET A 183 -10.02 -12.34 9.99
CA MET A 183 -11.37 -12.55 10.51
C MET A 183 -11.52 -13.86 11.28
N GLN A 184 -10.55 -14.78 11.21
CA GLN A 184 -10.54 -16.07 11.94
C GLN A 184 -11.85 -16.87 11.82
N GLY A 185 -12.43 -16.88 10.61
CA GLY A 185 -13.71 -17.56 10.32
C GLY A 185 -14.96 -16.68 10.43
N GLY A 186 -14.81 -15.39 10.75
CA GLY A 186 -15.85 -14.37 10.58
C GLY A 186 -16.07 -13.99 9.11
N ALA A 187 -17.15 -13.25 8.84
CA ALA A 187 -17.41 -12.72 7.49
C ALA A 187 -16.41 -11.62 7.15
N VAL A 188 -15.82 -11.69 5.96
CA VAL A 188 -14.97 -10.60 5.42
C VAL A 188 -15.85 -9.36 5.25
N PRO A 189 -15.41 -8.19 5.73
CA PRO A 189 -16.17 -6.94 5.59
C PRO A 189 -16.32 -6.53 4.12
N ASP A 190 -17.43 -5.88 3.81
CA ASP A 190 -17.64 -5.23 2.51
C ASP A 190 -17.01 -3.82 2.45
N ASP A 191 -17.03 -3.21 1.26
CA ASP A 191 -16.44 -1.89 1.00
C ASP A 191 -17.05 -0.79 1.88
N GLU A 192 -18.34 -0.87 2.21
CA GLU A 192 -19.01 0.10 3.09
C GLU A 192 -18.50 -0.02 4.53
N GLN A 193 -18.33 -1.25 5.02
CA GLN A 193 -17.76 -1.52 6.32
C GLN A 193 -16.30 -1.04 6.40
N ILE A 194 -15.49 -1.29 5.37
CA ILE A 194 -14.11 -0.78 5.29
C ILE A 194 -14.09 0.76 5.28
N HIS A 195 -14.96 1.39 4.48
CA HIS A 195 -15.07 2.85 4.45
C HIS A 195 -15.44 3.43 5.82
N ASN A 196 -16.39 2.83 6.52
CA ASN A 196 -16.78 3.25 7.87
C ASN A 196 -15.62 3.11 8.88
N LEU A 197 -14.78 2.07 8.76
CA LEU A 197 -13.58 1.93 9.59
C LEU A 197 -12.56 3.03 9.29
N LEU A 198 -12.39 3.39 8.02
CA LEU A 198 -11.50 4.47 7.60
C LEU A 198 -11.99 5.84 8.12
N GLU A 199 -13.29 6.11 8.07
CA GLU A 199 -13.91 7.31 8.65
C GLU A 199 -13.75 7.34 10.18
N LYS A 200 -13.95 6.21 10.85
CA LYS A 200 -13.67 6.06 12.29
C LYS A 200 -12.22 6.40 12.61
N LYS A 201 -11.26 5.93 11.81
CA LYS A 201 -9.84 6.29 11.93
C LYS A 201 -9.63 7.79 11.75
N ALA A 202 -10.19 8.37 10.70
CA ALA A 202 -10.07 9.80 10.39
C ALA A 202 -10.65 10.71 11.48
N ALA A 203 -11.68 10.27 12.19
CA ALA A 203 -12.23 10.96 13.34
C ALA A 203 -11.38 10.85 14.62
N GLY A 204 -10.25 10.13 14.58
CA GLY A 204 -9.42 9.83 15.75
C GLY A 204 -10.00 8.75 16.67
N GLY A 205 -10.91 7.92 16.16
CA GLY A 205 -11.50 6.81 16.92
C GLY A 205 -10.51 5.65 17.10
N GLU A 206 -10.56 5.01 18.27
CA GLU A 206 -9.74 3.83 18.55
C GLU A 206 -10.15 2.64 17.68
N LEU A 207 -9.18 2.06 16.99
CA LEU A 207 -9.34 0.85 16.19
C LEU A 207 -8.66 -0.34 16.88
N THR A 208 -9.32 -1.48 16.85
CA THR A 208 -8.74 -2.77 17.26
C THR A 208 -7.61 -3.20 16.31
N GLU A 209 -6.77 -4.14 16.74
CA GLU A 209 -5.74 -4.72 15.86
C GLU A 209 -6.35 -5.34 14.59
N GLN A 210 -7.51 -5.99 14.74
CA GLN A 210 -8.25 -6.59 13.62
C GLN A 210 -8.74 -5.53 12.62
N GLU A 211 -9.33 -4.43 13.12
CA GLU A 211 -9.78 -3.32 12.26
C GLU A 211 -8.60 -2.65 11.52
N ASN A 212 -7.47 -2.44 12.20
CA ASN A 212 -6.27 -1.87 11.55
C ASN A 212 -5.70 -2.83 10.49
N ALA A 213 -5.68 -4.14 10.76
CA ALA A 213 -5.24 -5.13 9.78
C ALA A 213 -6.13 -5.13 8.54
N LEU A 214 -7.46 -4.99 8.69
CA LEU A 214 -8.39 -4.86 7.57
C LEU A 214 -8.13 -3.60 6.75
N LEU A 215 -7.93 -2.45 7.41
CA LEU A 215 -7.58 -1.21 6.71
C LEU A 215 -6.25 -1.33 5.93
N ASN A 216 -5.24 -2.01 6.50
CA ASN A 216 -3.97 -2.26 5.82
C ASN A 216 -4.11 -3.18 4.59
N ILE A 217 -5.15 -4.02 4.53
CA ILE A 217 -5.42 -4.91 3.38
C ILE A 217 -6.16 -4.15 2.27
N PHE A 218 -7.23 -3.46 2.61
CA PHE A 218 -8.18 -2.93 1.62
C PHE A 218 -7.97 -1.46 1.25
N CYS A 219 -7.33 -0.65 2.11
CA CYS A 219 -7.09 0.75 1.80
C CYS A 219 -5.72 0.94 1.14
N THR A 220 -5.67 1.90 0.23
CA THR A 220 -4.41 2.36 -0.35
C THR A 220 -3.54 3.08 0.69
N ALA A 221 -2.23 3.11 0.48
CA ALA A 221 -1.31 3.86 1.34
C ALA A 221 -1.75 5.33 1.52
N ALA A 222 -2.20 5.97 0.43
CA ALA A 222 -2.65 7.35 0.45
C ALA A 222 -3.94 7.57 1.24
N GLU A 223 -4.88 6.63 1.23
CA GLU A 223 -6.09 6.70 2.05
C GLU A 223 -5.77 6.61 3.54
N LEU A 224 -4.89 5.68 3.92
CA LEU A 224 -4.45 5.53 5.31
C LEU A 224 -3.74 6.77 5.82
N ASP A 225 -2.83 7.33 5.02
CA ASP A 225 -2.08 8.54 5.39
C ASP A 225 -3.00 9.76 5.48
N ARG A 226 -3.98 9.89 4.57
CA ARG A 226 -5.02 10.94 4.67
C ARG A 226 -5.86 10.77 5.93
N ALA A 227 -6.32 9.56 6.25
CA ALA A 227 -7.09 9.33 7.47
C ALA A 227 -6.28 9.66 8.73
N ASN A 228 -4.99 9.28 8.79
CA ASN A 228 -4.10 9.66 9.89
C ASN A 228 -3.92 11.18 10.00
N ALA A 229 -3.73 11.87 8.87
CA ALA A 229 -3.64 13.33 8.84
C ALA A 229 -4.95 13.98 9.32
N SER A 230 -6.10 13.49 8.85
CA SER A 230 -7.43 13.95 9.29
C SER A 230 -7.64 13.75 10.79
N ALA A 231 -7.20 12.63 11.36
CA ALA A 231 -7.28 12.40 12.80
C ALA A 231 -6.50 13.45 13.60
N LYS A 232 -5.25 13.71 13.19
CA LYS A 232 -4.40 14.73 13.82
C LYS A 232 -4.98 16.14 13.67
N MET A 233 -5.55 16.44 12.51
CA MET A 233 -6.21 17.72 12.26
C MET A 233 -7.51 17.85 13.05
N ASN A 234 -8.31 16.78 13.20
CA ASN A 234 -9.52 16.78 13.99
C ASN A 234 -9.24 17.16 15.44
N THR A 235 -8.17 16.63 16.05
CA THR A 235 -7.75 17.03 17.39
C THR A 235 -7.26 18.49 17.41
N THR A 236 -6.29 18.83 16.56
CA THR A 236 -5.64 20.15 16.58
C THR A 236 -6.61 21.30 16.26
N VAL A 237 -7.48 21.12 15.26
CA VAL A 237 -8.44 22.14 14.84
C VAL A 237 -9.55 22.29 15.88
N LYS A 238 -10.06 21.18 16.43
CA LYS A 238 -11.09 21.22 17.48
C LYS A 238 -10.58 21.93 18.73
N ASP A 239 -9.36 21.65 19.16
CA ASP A 239 -8.76 22.29 20.33
C ASP A 239 -8.59 23.80 20.11
N ARG A 240 -8.12 24.19 18.92
CA ARG A 240 -7.95 25.60 18.57
C ARG A 240 -9.28 26.35 18.49
N ILE A 241 -10.28 25.79 17.83
CA ILE A 241 -11.62 26.40 17.74
C ILE A 241 -12.24 26.54 19.13
N SER A 242 -12.09 25.52 19.98
CA SER A 242 -12.56 25.56 21.36
C SER A 242 -11.91 26.68 22.16
N ALA A 243 -10.59 26.87 22.01
CA ALA A 243 -9.86 27.96 22.64
C ALA A 243 -10.30 29.34 22.14
N ASP A 244 -10.42 29.53 20.82
CA ASP A 244 -10.83 30.80 20.21
C ASP A 244 -12.26 31.19 20.64
N LEU A 245 -13.18 30.23 20.75
CA LEU A 245 -14.56 30.47 21.21
C LEU A 245 -14.59 30.85 22.70
N GLN A 246 -13.82 30.17 23.54
CA GLN A 246 -13.70 30.51 24.96
C GLN A 246 -13.09 31.92 25.16
N GLU A 247 -12.09 32.29 24.37
CA GLU A 247 -11.50 33.65 24.40
C GLU A 247 -12.50 34.72 23.98
N ALA A 248 -13.38 34.41 23.01
CA ALA A 248 -14.49 35.27 22.61
C ALA A 248 -15.64 35.34 23.64
N GLY A 249 -15.54 34.62 24.77
CA GLY A 249 -16.56 34.58 25.82
C GLY A 249 -17.78 33.72 25.47
N ILE A 250 -17.65 32.84 24.47
CA ILE A 250 -18.70 31.90 24.08
C ILE A 250 -18.55 30.63 24.93
N ASP A 251 -19.56 30.35 25.75
CA ASP A 251 -19.62 29.11 26.53
C ASP A 251 -19.95 27.93 25.62
N ILE A 252 -18.98 27.02 25.47
CA ILE A 252 -19.10 25.83 24.64
C ILE A 252 -19.44 24.56 25.44
N SER A 253 -19.67 24.67 26.76
CA SER A 253 -19.95 23.51 27.62
C SER A 253 -21.26 22.78 27.26
N ASP A 254 -22.25 23.49 26.72
CA ASP A 254 -23.54 22.98 26.22
C ASP A 254 -23.61 22.93 24.68
N SER A 255 -22.48 23.09 23.98
CA SER A 255 -22.49 23.15 22.51
C SER A 255 -22.90 21.82 21.88
N THR A 256 -24.00 21.84 21.14
CA THR A 256 -24.52 20.71 20.36
C THR A 256 -23.81 20.51 19.03
N PHE A 257 -22.86 21.38 18.66
CA PHE A 257 -22.22 21.31 17.35
C PHE A 257 -20.95 20.45 17.36
N SER A 258 -20.70 19.75 16.25
CA SER A 258 -19.49 18.95 16.06
C SER A 258 -18.83 19.31 14.73
N ILE A 259 -17.51 19.51 14.76
CA ILE A 259 -16.68 19.73 13.58
C ILE A 259 -15.92 18.43 13.32
N LYS A 260 -15.96 17.96 12.08
CA LYS A 260 -15.36 16.68 11.68
C LYS A 260 -14.65 16.86 10.34
N ILE A 261 -13.46 16.30 10.22
CA ILE A 261 -12.70 16.17 8.98
C ILE A 261 -12.75 14.70 8.59
N GLY A 262 -13.39 14.38 7.46
CA GLY A 262 -13.51 13.01 6.96
C GLY A 262 -12.20 12.43 6.45
N ALA A 263 -12.19 11.15 6.08
CA ALA A 263 -11.00 10.50 5.52
C ALA A 263 -10.61 11.06 4.13
N ASP A 264 -11.57 11.69 3.44
CA ASP A 264 -11.36 12.44 2.20
C ASP A 264 -10.84 13.87 2.42
N GLY A 265 -10.70 14.31 3.68
CA GLY A 265 -10.27 15.64 4.06
C GLY A 265 -11.36 16.71 4.04
N GLN A 266 -12.63 16.35 3.76
CA GLN A 266 -13.74 17.31 3.79
C GLN A 266 -14.13 17.68 5.22
N VAL A 267 -14.38 18.96 5.45
CA VAL A 267 -14.85 19.48 6.73
C VAL A 267 -16.38 19.49 6.74
N SER A 268 -16.97 18.88 7.76
CA SER A 268 -18.40 18.96 8.06
C SER A 268 -18.62 19.56 9.43
N VAL A 269 -19.72 20.31 9.56
CA VAL A 269 -20.20 20.86 10.83
C VAL A 269 -21.65 20.43 11.01
N ASP A 270 -21.91 19.76 12.12
CA ASP A 270 -23.25 19.28 12.50
C ASP A 270 -23.69 19.99 13.79
N GLY A 271 -24.98 20.02 14.10
CA GLY A 271 -25.51 20.46 15.39
C GLY A 271 -25.60 21.98 15.62
N ILE A 272 -25.42 22.79 14.58
CA ILE A 272 -25.88 24.19 14.56
C ILE A 272 -27.37 24.18 14.25
N GLN A 273 -28.21 24.24 15.29
CA GLN A 273 -29.64 24.46 15.11
C GLN A 273 -29.91 25.95 14.87
N ASP A 274 -30.60 26.27 13.76
CA ASP A 274 -30.89 27.63 13.25
C ASP A 274 -31.77 28.52 14.17
N HIS A 275 -32.09 28.04 15.37
CA HIS A 275 -33.05 28.66 16.29
C HIS A 275 -32.52 29.84 17.13
N ALA A 276 -31.30 30.34 16.90
CA ALA A 276 -30.70 31.44 17.67
C ALA A 276 -30.48 32.75 16.86
N MET A 277 -31.18 32.95 15.74
CA MET A 277 -31.31 34.27 15.11
C MET A 277 -32.74 34.79 15.21
N LYS A 278 -33.07 35.41 16.35
CA LYS A 278 -34.19 36.34 16.49
C LYS A 278 -33.74 37.58 17.24
#